data_AF-T0RY00-F1
#
_entry.id   AF-T0RY00-F1
#
_cell.length_a   1.000
_cell.length_b   1.000
_cell.length_c   1.000
_cell.angle_alpha   90.00
_cell.angle_beta   90.00
_cell.angle_gamma   90.00
#
_symmetry.space_group_name_H-M   'P 1'
#
loop_
_entity.id
_entity.type
_entity.pdbx_description
1 polymer ?
#
loop_
_entity_poly.entity_id
_entity_poly.type
_entity_poly.pdbx_seq_one_letter_code
_entity_poly.pdbx_strand_id
1 'polypeptide(L)'
;MKALIKNTALILMSLLTFYQAAQAACQVGDYKFQVNLSGETMNDANTYEQAFFSDLRNDHVSVINTKTGREYIFDIGMVTDDGAGNFGIDAISSADGTAFSVFHDHEDWHNGLSGDFSLPSNEIIDLSSVKDCDYDSLF
;
A
#
# COMPACT_ATOMS: atom_id res chain seq x y z
N MET A 1 -11.26 57.84 -32.66
CA MET A 1 -11.83 57.25 -31.42
C MET A 1 -11.88 55.73 -31.62
N LYS A 2 -10.78 55.00 -31.40
CA LYS A 2 -10.52 54.12 -30.24
C LYS A 2 -11.78 53.49 -29.60
N ALA A 3 -11.89 52.17 -29.72
CA ALA A 3 -12.11 51.17 -28.65
C ALA A 3 -12.87 49.96 -29.23
N LEU A 4 -12.63 48.69 -28.90
CA LEU A 4 -11.59 48.01 -28.13
C LEU A 4 -11.94 46.52 -28.35
N ILE A 5 -11.04 45.76 -28.96
CA ILE A 5 -11.18 44.32 -29.18
C ILE A 5 -11.20 43.64 -27.80
N LYS A 6 -12.32 42.98 -27.44
CA LYS A 6 -12.36 42.13 -26.24
C LYS A 6 -11.86 40.74 -26.63
N ASN A 7 -10.59 40.50 -26.32
CA ASN A 7 -9.94 39.21 -26.42
C ASN A 7 -10.62 38.20 -25.48
N THR A 8 -11.17 37.15 -26.06
CA THR A 8 -11.62 35.95 -25.38
C THR A 8 -10.39 35.16 -24.94
N ALA A 9 -9.87 35.43 -23.75
CA ALA A 9 -8.85 34.59 -23.12
C ALA A 9 -9.56 33.51 -22.30
N LEU A 10 -9.78 32.36 -22.93
CA LEU A 10 -10.17 31.11 -22.28
C LEU A 10 -8.96 30.60 -21.50
N ILE A 11 -8.84 30.98 -20.22
CA ILE A 11 -7.85 30.36 -19.33
C ILE A 11 -8.48 29.07 -18.81
N LEU A 12 -8.19 27.99 -19.54
CA LEU A 12 -8.39 26.62 -19.10
C LEU A 12 -7.35 26.35 -18.00
N MET A 13 -7.69 26.73 -16.76
CA MET A 13 -6.88 26.42 -15.59
C MET A 13 -7.18 24.97 -15.23
N SER A 14 -6.43 24.06 -15.86
CA SER A 14 -6.29 22.68 -15.44
C SER A 14 -5.83 22.68 -13.98
N LEU A 15 -6.78 22.53 -13.05
CA LEU A 15 -6.50 22.08 -11.69
C LEU A 15 -5.98 20.64 -11.81
N LEU A 16 -4.67 20.51 -12.04
CA LEU A 16 -3.92 19.38 -11.55
C LEU A 16 -3.96 19.47 -10.02
N THR A 17 -5.04 19.01 -9.42
CA THR A 17 -5.01 18.63 -8.02
C THR A 17 -4.14 17.39 -7.95
N PHE A 18 -2.91 17.62 -7.50
CA PHE A 18 -1.97 16.65 -6.98
C PHE A 18 -2.71 15.49 -6.32
N TYR A 19 -2.71 14.33 -6.99
CA TYR A 19 -2.83 13.06 -6.29
C TYR A 19 -1.58 12.95 -5.43
N GLN A 20 -1.63 13.47 -4.20
CA GLN A 20 -0.78 12.94 -3.16
C GLN A 20 -1.40 11.60 -2.82
N ALA A 21 -0.94 10.54 -3.46
CA ALA A 21 -1.09 9.22 -2.90
C ALA A 21 -0.49 9.31 -1.49
N ALA A 22 -1.27 9.01 -0.47
CA ALA A 22 -0.74 8.79 0.86
C ALA A 22 0.33 7.70 0.71
N GLN A 23 1.58 8.05 1.00
CA GLN A 23 2.71 7.12 0.92
C GLN A 23 2.93 6.55 2.30
N ALA A 24 2.58 5.28 2.50
CA ALA A 24 3.18 4.52 3.56
C ALA A 24 4.65 4.29 3.27
N ALA A 25 5.50 4.73 4.19
CA ALA A 25 6.95 4.69 4.05
C ALA A 25 7.58 3.54 4.86
N CYS A 26 6.97 2.34 4.85
CA CYS A 26 7.68 1.19 5.39
C CYS A 26 8.87 0.89 4.47
N GLN A 27 10.09 1.00 5.00
CA GLN A 27 11.31 0.71 4.26
C GLN A 27 12.18 -0.31 5.00
N VAL A 28 12.62 -1.33 4.27
CA VAL A 28 13.60 -2.33 4.73
C VAL A 28 14.73 -2.44 3.70
N GLY A 29 15.93 -2.05 4.10
CA GLY A 29 17.06 -1.97 3.18
C GLY A 29 16.75 -1.11 1.94
N ASP A 30 16.80 -1.75 0.76
CA ASP A 30 16.52 -1.12 -0.53
C ASP A 30 15.04 -1.21 -0.95
N TYR A 31 14.15 -1.74 -0.11
CA TYR A 31 12.76 -2.01 -0.45
C TYR A 31 11.82 -1.08 0.32
N LYS A 32 10.90 -0.46 -0.41
CA LYS A 32 9.73 0.22 0.17
C LYS A 32 8.50 -0.61 -0.10
N PHE A 33 7.55 -0.64 0.82
CA PHE A 33 6.28 -1.31 0.56
C PHE A 33 5.08 -0.53 1.03
N GLN A 34 3.96 -0.76 0.36
CA GLN A 34 2.68 -0.13 0.60
C GLN A 34 1.59 -1.20 0.47
N VAL A 35 0.64 -1.14 1.40
CA VAL A 35 -0.61 -1.89 1.34
C VAL A 35 -1.65 -0.95 0.74
N ASN A 36 -2.45 -1.44 -0.20
CA ASN A 36 -3.56 -0.72 -0.79
C ASN A 36 -4.77 -1.63 -0.71
N LEU A 37 -5.78 -1.24 0.07
CA LEU A 37 -6.99 -2.02 0.25
C LEU A 37 -8.21 -1.12 0.03
N SER A 38 -9.21 -1.66 -0.65
CA SER A 38 -10.50 -1.03 -0.81
C SER A 38 -11.23 -0.94 0.52
N GLY A 39 -12.10 0.06 0.63
CA GLY A 39 -12.97 0.20 1.80
C GLY A 39 -13.91 -1.00 1.99
N GLU A 40 -14.23 -1.75 0.94
CA GLU A 40 -15.03 -2.98 1.03
C GLU A 40 -14.24 -4.08 1.77
N THR A 41 -13.03 -4.39 1.31
CA THR A 41 -12.14 -5.37 1.97
C THR A 41 -11.86 -5.00 3.43
N MET A 42 -11.63 -3.72 3.73
CA MET A 42 -11.42 -3.27 5.10
C MET A 42 -12.67 -3.39 5.98
N ASN A 43 -13.84 -3.01 5.46
CA ASN A 43 -15.09 -3.15 6.20
C ASN A 43 -15.44 -4.62 6.46
N ASP A 44 -15.20 -5.49 5.48
CA ASP A 44 -15.43 -6.93 5.62
C ASP A 44 -14.47 -7.54 6.64
N ALA A 45 -13.18 -7.18 6.60
CA ALA A 45 -12.20 -7.66 7.59
C ALA A 45 -12.59 -7.22 9.00
N ASN A 46 -13.01 -5.97 9.19
CA ASN A 46 -13.45 -5.48 10.48
C ASN A 46 -14.74 -6.15 10.98
N THR A 47 -15.64 -6.53 10.07
CA THR A 47 -16.94 -7.15 10.40
C THR A 47 -16.83 -8.64 10.67
N TYR A 48 -15.97 -9.34 9.92
CA TYR A 48 -15.89 -10.79 9.89
C TYR A 48 -14.55 -11.34 10.39
N GLU A 49 -13.68 -10.48 10.93
CA GLU A 49 -12.31 -10.75 11.39
C GLU A 49 -11.34 -11.18 10.27
N GLN A 50 -11.84 -11.34 9.05
CA GLN A 50 -11.07 -11.69 7.86
C GLN A 50 -11.79 -11.29 6.57
N ALA A 51 -11.04 -10.91 5.54
CA ALA A 51 -11.55 -10.67 4.20
C ALA A 51 -10.51 -11.02 3.14
N PHE A 52 -10.96 -11.61 2.02
CA PHE A 52 -10.13 -11.74 0.83
C PHE A 52 -10.08 -10.41 0.08
N PHE A 53 -9.01 -10.19 -0.68
CA PHE A 53 -8.95 -9.10 -1.65
C PHE A 53 -10.14 -9.22 -2.61
N SER A 54 -11.00 -8.21 -2.61
CA SER A 54 -12.30 -8.20 -3.29
C SER A 54 -12.27 -7.33 -4.55
N ASP A 55 -11.46 -6.28 -4.56
CA ASP A 55 -11.27 -5.40 -5.71
C ASP A 55 -9.93 -5.67 -6.40
N LEU A 56 -9.97 -6.47 -7.47
CA LEU A 56 -8.80 -6.83 -8.28
C LEU A 56 -8.04 -5.63 -8.89
N ARG A 57 -8.60 -4.41 -8.85
CA ARG A 57 -7.94 -3.20 -9.37
C ARG A 57 -7.28 -2.37 -8.28
N ASN A 58 -7.73 -2.50 -7.04
CA ASN A 58 -7.32 -1.62 -5.95
C ASN A 58 -6.66 -2.38 -4.80
N ASP A 59 -7.05 -3.63 -4.55
CA ASP A 59 -6.54 -4.44 -3.46
C ASP A 59 -5.22 -5.11 -3.86
N HIS A 60 -4.12 -4.61 -3.32
CA HIS A 60 -2.80 -5.17 -3.55
C HIS A 60 -1.79 -4.68 -2.52
N VAL A 61 -0.69 -5.41 -2.41
CA VAL A 61 0.54 -4.91 -1.79
C VAL A 61 1.53 -4.59 -2.91
N SER A 62 2.14 -3.40 -2.86
CA SER A 62 3.25 -3.02 -3.73
C SER A 62 4.55 -3.02 -2.94
N VAL A 63 5.59 -3.66 -3.48
CA VAL A 63 6.95 -3.59 -2.97
C VAL A 63 7.86 -3.05 -4.07
N ILE A 64 8.56 -1.94 -3.81
CA ILE A 64 9.42 -1.26 -4.76
C ILE A 64 10.88 -1.39 -4.31
N ASN A 65 11.71 -2.00 -5.16
CA ASN A 65 13.15 -1.94 -5.01
C ASN A 65 13.66 -0.56 -5.45
N THR A 66 14.05 0.26 -4.48
CA THR A 66 14.46 1.66 -4.68
C THR A 66 15.76 1.84 -5.46
N LYS A 67 16.62 0.82 -5.54
CA LYS A 67 17.85 0.84 -6.35
C LYS A 67 17.58 0.63 -7.84
N THR A 68 16.66 -0.27 -8.16
CA THR A 68 16.37 -0.70 -9.54
C THR A 68 15.11 -0.06 -10.13
N GLY A 69 14.24 0.48 -9.28
CA GLY A 69 12.91 0.97 -9.65
C GLY A 69 11.92 -0.15 -9.98
N ARG A 70 12.29 -1.42 -9.75
CA ARG A 70 11.38 -2.56 -9.99
C ARG A 70 10.32 -2.62 -8.90
N GLU A 71 9.08 -2.74 -9.34
CA GLU A 71 7.91 -2.96 -8.49
C GLU A 71 7.49 -4.44 -8.55
N TYR A 72 7.09 -4.97 -7.40
CA TYR A 72 6.51 -6.29 -7.21
C TYR A 72 5.10 -6.09 -6.64
N ILE A 73 4.11 -6.72 -7.26
CA ILE A 73 2.70 -6.60 -6.89
C ILE A 73 2.19 -7.93 -6.36
N PHE A 74 1.56 -7.91 -5.19
CA PHE A 74 0.88 -9.04 -4.56
C PHE A 74 -0.63 -8.75 -4.57
N ASP A 75 -1.36 -9.42 -5.45
CA ASP A 75 -2.73 -9.10 -5.88
C ASP A 75 -3.75 -10.18 -5.50
N ILE A 76 -3.30 -11.28 -4.90
CA ILE A 76 -4.15 -12.32 -4.35
C ILE A 76 -3.84 -12.41 -2.87
N GLY A 77 -4.72 -11.93 -2.02
CA GLY A 77 -4.44 -11.91 -0.59
C GLY A 77 -5.66 -11.96 0.30
N MET A 78 -5.37 -11.97 1.60
CA MET A 78 -6.33 -11.95 2.69
C MET A 78 -5.83 -10.99 3.75
N VAL A 79 -6.77 -10.24 4.33
CA VAL A 79 -6.57 -9.41 5.52
C VAL A 79 -7.25 -10.11 6.69
N THR A 80 -6.62 -10.11 7.85
CA THR A 80 -7.22 -10.52 9.13
C THR A 80 -7.21 -9.35 10.09
N ASP A 81 -8.30 -9.08 10.79
CA ASP A 81 -8.42 -8.04 11.83
C ASP A 81 -8.91 -8.73 13.11
N ASP A 82 -8.17 -8.58 14.22
CA ASP A 82 -8.56 -9.21 15.49
C ASP A 82 -9.49 -8.34 16.35
N GLY A 83 -9.87 -7.16 15.85
CA GLY A 83 -10.75 -6.21 16.54
C GLY A 83 -10.08 -5.47 17.70
N ALA A 84 -8.80 -5.73 17.97
CA ALA A 84 -7.98 -5.01 18.96
C ALA A 84 -7.05 -3.97 18.31
N GLY A 85 -7.21 -3.72 17.01
CA GLY A 85 -6.33 -2.87 16.23
C GLY A 85 -5.14 -3.62 15.63
N ASN A 86 -5.04 -4.94 15.85
CA ASN A 86 -4.04 -5.77 15.18
C ASN A 86 -4.62 -6.29 13.88
N PHE A 87 -3.76 -6.39 12.87
CA PHE A 87 -4.16 -6.96 11.60
C PHE A 87 -2.98 -7.67 10.96
N GLY A 88 -3.32 -8.59 10.07
CA GLY A 88 -2.40 -9.38 9.28
C GLY A 88 -2.78 -9.30 7.81
N ILE A 89 -1.79 -9.41 6.94
CA ILE A 89 -1.97 -9.54 5.51
C ILE A 89 -1.09 -10.66 5.01
N ASP A 90 -1.69 -11.63 4.35
CA ASP A 90 -1.00 -12.63 3.56
C ASP A 90 -1.39 -12.45 2.09
N ALA A 91 -0.41 -12.26 1.21
CA ALA A 91 -0.63 -12.01 -0.20
C ALA A 91 0.37 -12.74 -1.09
N ILE A 92 -0.06 -13.04 -2.31
CA ILE A 92 0.71 -13.74 -3.34
C ILE A 92 0.72 -12.86 -4.60
N SER A 93 1.87 -12.83 -5.27
CA SER A 93 1.98 -12.26 -6.61
C SER A 93 1.49 -13.26 -7.66
N SER A 94 0.40 -12.94 -8.35
CA SER A 94 -0.07 -13.74 -9.49
C SER A 94 0.92 -13.78 -10.65
N ALA A 95 1.76 -12.74 -10.77
CA ALA A 95 2.75 -12.61 -11.84
C ALA A 95 4.05 -13.38 -11.56
N ASP A 96 4.53 -13.31 -10.31
CA ASP A 96 5.85 -13.82 -9.94
C ASP A 96 5.79 -15.12 -9.10
N GLY A 97 4.63 -15.48 -8.55
CA GLY A 97 4.48 -16.63 -7.64
C GLY A 97 5.18 -16.47 -6.30
N THR A 98 5.46 -15.23 -5.90
CA THR A 98 6.09 -14.86 -4.63
C THR A 98 5.05 -14.54 -3.56
N ALA A 99 5.46 -14.52 -2.29
CA ALA A 99 4.59 -14.29 -1.15
C ALA A 99 5.01 -13.04 -0.37
N PHE A 100 4.05 -12.40 0.26
CA PHE A 100 4.19 -11.30 1.21
C PHE A 100 3.34 -11.64 2.43
N SER A 101 3.91 -11.52 3.61
CA SER A 101 3.20 -11.66 4.88
C SER A 101 3.60 -10.51 5.78
N VAL A 102 2.63 -9.86 6.39
CA VAL A 102 2.89 -8.85 7.42
C VAL A 102 1.86 -8.93 8.51
N PHE A 103 2.31 -8.78 9.75
CA PHE A 103 1.48 -8.63 10.92
C PHE A 103 1.94 -7.39 11.68
N HIS A 104 0.97 -6.63 12.16
CA HIS A 104 1.20 -5.49 13.02
C HIS A 104 0.41 -5.64 14.31
N ASP A 105 1.15 -5.44 15.38
CA ASP A 105 0.65 -5.40 16.74
C ASP A 105 0.48 -3.94 17.17
N HIS A 106 -0.76 -3.55 17.47
CA HIS A 106 -1.16 -2.25 17.99
C HIS A 106 -0.68 -2.02 19.43
N GLU A 107 -0.54 -3.08 20.23
CA GLU A 107 -0.12 -3.00 21.63
C GLU A 107 1.39 -2.72 21.76
N ASP A 108 2.18 -3.16 20.77
CA ASP A 108 3.60 -2.82 20.62
C ASP A 108 3.76 -1.45 19.96
N TRP A 109 3.35 -0.43 20.71
CA TRP A 109 2.98 0.94 20.29
C TRP A 109 3.99 1.74 19.45
N HIS A 110 5.15 1.20 19.06
CA HIS A 110 6.11 1.86 18.16
C HIS A 110 7.01 0.91 17.33
N ASN A 111 6.85 -0.43 17.29
CA ASN A 111 7.96 -1.28 16.77
C ASN A 111 7.64 -2.64 16.09
N GLY A 112 6.39 -3.05 15.87
CA GLY A 112 6.12 -4.46 15.56
C GLY A 112 5.55 -4.78 14.18
N LEU A 113 6.13 -4.32 13.06
CA LEU A 113 5.88 -5.03 11.79
C LEU A 113 6.71 -6.31 11.81
N SER A 114 6.03 -7.44 11.89
CA SER A 114 6.65 -8.75 11.69
C SER A 114 6.18 -9.34 10.37
N GLY A 115 7.01 -10.16 9.75
CA GLY A 115 6.67 -10.78 8.47
C GLY A 115 7.84 -10.77 7.51
N ASP A 116 7.56 -11.12 6.27
CA ASP A 116 8.56 -11.25 5.22
C ASP A 116 7.92 -11.15 3.84
N PHE A 117 8.75 -10.96 2.82
CA PHE A 117 8.34 -11.24 1.45
C PHE A 117 9.45 -11.93 0.67
N SER A 118 9.05 -12.73 -0.31
CA SER A 118 9.97 -13.40 -1.22
C SER A 118 10.09 -12.68 -2.55
N LEU A 119 11.28 -12.74 -3.13
CA LEU A 119 11.57 -12.25 -4.47
C LEU A 119 11.53 -13.41 -5.48
N PRO A 120 11.40 -13.11 -6.79
CA PRO A 120 11.50 -14.15 -7.83
C PRO A 120 12.85 -14.89 -7.85
N SER A 121 13.87 -14.31 -7.22
CA SER A 121 15.18 -14.94 -6.98
C SER A 121 15.16 -15.98 -5.84
N ASN A 122 14.03 -16.17 -5.14
CA ASN A 122 13.88 -16.90 -3.89
C ASN A 122 14.61 -16.29 -2.69
N GLU A 123 15.08 -15.06 -2.81
CA GLU A 123 15.55 -14.29 -1.65
C GLU A 123 14.35 -13.91 -0.78
N ILE A 124 14.48 -14.06 0.54
CA ILE A 124 13.47 -13.69 1.53
C ILE A 124 13.96 -12.42 2.24
N ILE A 125 13.09 -11.40 2.30
CA ILE A 125 13.36 -10.14 2.96
C ILE A 125 12.52 -10.09 4.24
N ASP A 126 13.20 -10.08 5.39
CA ASP A 126 12.61 -10.05 6.72
C ASP A 126 12.20 -8.62 7.12
N LEU A 127 10.94 -8.43 7.51
CA LEU A 127 10.36 -7.14 7.90
C LEU A 127 10.54 -6.81 9.39
N SER A 128 11.01 -7.75 10.22
CA SER A 128 11.16 -7.58 11.69
C SER A 128 12.08 -6.45 12.12
N SER A 129 12.87 -5.91 11.18
CA SER A 129 13.76 -4.76 11.41
C SER A 129 13.08 -3.40 11.21
N VAL A 130 11.84 -3.36 10.70
CA VAL A 130 11.10 -2.12 10.42
C VAL A 130 10.52 -1.54 11.71
N LYS A 131 11.04 -0.40 12.14
CA LYS A 131 10.66 0.28 13.40
C LYS A 131 9.92 1.60 13.22
N ASP A 132 10.15 2.28 12.09
CA ASP A 132 9.58 3.61 11.81
C ASP A 132 8.64 3.55 10.60
N CYS A 133 7.65 2.63 10.63
CA CYS A 133 6.58 2.66 9.64
C CYS A 133 5.37 3.40 10.18
N ASP A 134 4.90 4.40 9.43
CA ASP A 134 3.62 5.04 9.67
C ASP A 134 2.51 4.05 9.27
N TYR A 135 1.97 3.39 10.28
CA TYR A 135 1.00 2.34 10.09
C TYR A 135 -0.33 2.86 9.55
N ASP A 136 -0.80 4.01 10.04
CA ASP A 136 -2.05 4.65 9.58
C ASP A 136 -2.00 4.99 8.09
N SER A 137 -0.79 5.17 7.54
CA SER A 137 -0.60 5.45 6.12
C SER A 137 -0.59 4.22 5.22
N LEU A 138 -0.56 3.00 5.78
CA LEU A 138 -0.70 1.74 5.02
C LEU A 138 -2.14 1.47 4.55
N PHE A 139 -3.12 2.27 4.97
CA PHE A 139 -4.56 2.05 4.72
C PHE A 139 -5.25 3.31 4.19
#